data_AF-A0A949YHY9-F1
#
_entry.id   AF-A0A949YHY9-F1
#
_cell.length_a   1.000
_cell.length_b   1.000
_cell.length_c   1.000
_cell.angle_alpha   90.00
_cell.angle_beta   90.00
_cell.angle_gamma   90.00
#
_symmetry.space_group_name_H-M   'P 1'
#
loop_
_entity.id
_entity.type
_entity.pdbx_description
1 polymer ?
#
loop_
_entity_poly.entity_id
_entity_poly.type
_entity_poly.pdbx_seq_one_letter_code
_entity_poly.pdbx_strand_id
1 'polypeptide(L)'
;MKATTKTTEPIVISSTLAEDGAIPLVRVHHRDWPEIHAEGESVATAARNLVLQFQKNVDSSTDRWKCKAFEAAMEEVRSFASKCS
;
A
#
# COMPACT_ATOMS: atom_id res chain seq x y z
N MET A 1 3.87 -13.87 24.68
CA MET A 1 4.26 -13.40 23.33
C MET A 1 3.61 -14.29 22.29
N LYS A 2 2.72 -13.77 21.46
CA LYS A 2 2.32 -14.34 20.16
C LYS A 2 1.28 -13.42 19.54
N ALA A 3 1.72 -12.50 18.69
CA ALA A 3 0.84 -11.89 17.71
C ALA A 3 0.57 -12.95 16.65
N THR A 4 -0.64 -13.51 16.66
CA THR A 4 -1.16 -14.35 15.58
C THR A 4 -1.59 -13.45 14.43
N THR A 5 -0.87 -13.47 13.32
CA THR A 5 -1.37 -12.93 12.05
C THR A 5 -1.65 -14.08 11.09
N LYS A 6 -2.93 -14.43 11.02
CA LYS A 6 -3.48 -15.29 9.97
C LYS A 6 -3.97 -14.35 8.86
N THR A 7 -3.74 -14.76 7.61
CA THR A 7 -4.45 -14.36 6.36
C THR A 7 -3.65 -13.49 5.38
N THR A 8 -3.04 -14.16 4.40
CA THR A 8 -3.17 -13.99 2.93
C THR A 8 -3.79 -12.69 2.37
N GLU A 9 -3.35 -11.51 2.78
CA GLU A 9 -3.73 -10.26 2.11
C GLU A 9 -2.51 -9.66 1.39
N PRO A 10 -2.63 -9.27 0.11
CA PRO A 10 -1.50 -8.73 -0.68
C PRO A 10 -1.04 -7.36 -0.15
N ILE A 11 -1.87 -6.69 0.64
CA ILE A 11 -1.61 -5.36 1.20
C ILE A 11 -1.25 -5.48 2.68
N VAL A 12 -0.14 -4.87 3.07
CA VAL A 12 0.33 -4.81 4.45
C VAL A 12 0.14 -3.39 4.97
N ILE A 13 -0.48 -3.28 6.15
CA ILE A 13 -0.74 -2.02 6.85
C ILE A 13 0.19 -1.94 8.06
N SER A 14 0.91 -0.82 8.18
CA SER A 14 1.72 -0.48 9.34
C SER A 14 1.27 0.87 9.87
N SER A 15 0.82 0.95 11.12
CA SER A 15 0.52 2.21 11.79
C SER A 15 1.66 2.57 12.74
N THR A 16 2.09 3.83 12.69
CA THR A 16 3.02 4.36 13.70
C THR A 16 2.22 5.32 14.57
N LEU A 17 2.01 4.96 15.83
CA LEU A 17 1.50 5.90 16.82
C LEU A 17 2.67 6.78 17.22
N ALA A 18 2.61 8.08 16.88
CA ALA A 18 3.60 9.02 17.35
C ALA A 18 3.34 9.30 18.83
N GLU A 19 4.34 9.07 19.68
CA GLU A 19 4.24 9.30 21.13
C GLU A 19 4.33 10.80 21.52
N ASP A 20 4.46 11.70 20.54
CA ASP A 20 4.67 13.13 20.73
C ASP A 20 3.85 13.95 19.72
N GLY A 21 2.54 14.12 19.98
CA GLY A 21 1.67 15.10 19.31
C GLY A 21 1.49 15.02 17.78
N ALA A 22 2.13 14.07 17.09
CA ALA A 22 2.04 13.96 15.64
C ALA A 22 0.80 13.17 15.22
N ILE A 23 0.23 13.57 14.07
CA ILE A 23 -0.96 12.95 13.50
C ILE A 23 -0.63 11.48 13.19
N PRO A 24 -1.41 10.50 13.69
CA PRO A 24 -1.14 9.10 13.39
C PRO A 24 -1.23 8.88 11.88
N LEU A 25 -0.13 8.40 11.29
CA LEU A 25 -0.07 8.06 9.88
C LEU A 25 -0.17 6.54 9.72
N VAL A 26 -1.10 6.13 8.88
CA VAL A 26 -1.19 4.77 8.36
C VAL A 26 -0.26 4.68 7.16
N ARG A 27 0.68 3.75 7.21
CA ARG A 27 1.51 3.36 6.08
C ARG A 27 0.96 2.07 5.49
N VAL A 28 0.86 2.00 4.17
CA VAL A 28 0.50 0.78 3.46
C VAL A 28 1.52 0.50 2.36
N HIS A 29 1.75 -0.79 2.11
CA HIS A 29 2.57 -1.26 1.01
C HIS A 29 2.02 -2.57 0.44
N HIS A 30 2.41 -2.88 -0.78
CA HIS A 30 2.16 -4.20 -1.35
C HIS A 30 3.22 -5.18 -0.85
N ARG A 31 2.82 -6.40 -0.51
CA ARG A 31 3.70 -7.43 0.05
C ARG A 31 4.90 -7.73 -0.86
N ASP A 32 4.66 -7.80 -2.16
CA ASP A 32 5.70 -8.06 -3.16
C ASP A 32 6.58 -6.83 -3.46
N TRP A 33 6.20 -5.63 -3.00
CA TRP A 33 6.96 -4.39 -3.15
C TRP A 33 6.99 -3.57 -1.85
N PRO A 34 7.68 -4.06 -0.80
CA PRO A 34 7.75 -3.34 0.48
C PRO A 34 8.50 -2.00 0.37
N GLU A 35 9.36 -1.85 -0.64
CA GLU A 35 10.05 -0.60 -0.95
C GLU A 35 9.10 0.51 -1.45
N ILE A 36 7.98 0.14 -2.08
CA ILE A 36 6.96 1.06 -2.56
C ILE A 36 5.84 1.09 -1.53
N HIS A 37 5.88 2.13 -0.69
CA HIS A 37 4.89 2.36 0.34
C HIS A 37 4.30 3.76 0.20
N ALA A 38 3.13 3.94 0.78
CA ALA A 38 2.49 5.24 0.88
C ALA A 38 1.85 5.43 2.25
N GLU A 39 1.77 6.69 2.65
CA GLU A 39 1.25 7.11 3.94
C GLU A 39 -0.03 7.92 3.76
N GLY A 40 -0.89 7.89 4.78
CA GLY A 40 -2.10 8.68 4.83
C GLY A 40 -2.71 8.69 6.22
N GLU A 41 -3.59 9.66 6.46
CA GLU A 41 -4.40 9.79 7.68
C GLU A 41 -5.36 8.60 7.93
N SER A 42 -5.57 7.75 6.93
CA SER A 42 -6.45 6.58 6.97
C SER A 42 -5.97 5.53 5.99
N VAL A 43 -6.37 4.27 6.21
CA VAL A 43 -6.04 3.13 5.34
C VAL A 43 -6.46 3.41 3.89
N ALA A 44 -7.67 3.95 3.68
CA ALA A 44 -8.16 4.29 2.35
C ALA A 44 -7.31 5.36 1.65
N THR A 45 -6.93 6.43 2.37
CA THR A 45 -6.06 7.49 1.84
C THR A 45 -4.67 6.94 1.51
N ALA A 46 -4.09 6.16 2.42
CA ALA A 46 -2.79 5.53 2.21
C ALA A 46 -2.81 4.57 1.00
N ALA A 47 -3.88 3.79 0.83
CA ALA A 47 -4.05 2.87 -0.30
C ALA A 47 -4.19 3.63 -1.63
N ARG A 48 -4.96 4.73 -1.66
CA ARG A 48 -5.04 5.60 -2.84
C ARG A 48 -3.67 6.20 -3.20
N ASN A 49 -2.91 6.63 -2.20
CA ASN A 49 -1.56 7.13 -2.41
C ASN A 49 -0.62 6.03 -2.93
N LEU A 50 -0.77 4.78 -2.49
CA LEU A 50 0.01 3.64 -2.96
C LEU A 50 -0.25 3.35 -4.44
N VAL A 51 -1.50 3.42 -4.91
CA VAL A 51 -1.84 3.33 -6.34
C VAL A 51 -1.11 4.41 -7.15
N LEU A 52 -1.04 5.64 -6.65
CA LEU A 52 -0.33 6.72 -7.33
C LEU A 52 1.18 6.45 -7.41
N GLN A 53 1.78 5.82 -6.40
CA GLN A 53 3.19 5.41 -6.46
C GLN A 53 3.40 4.33 -7.53
N PHE A 54 2.52 3.33 -7.62
CA PHE A 54 2.60 2.32 -8.67
C PHE A 54 2.40 2.90 -10.08
N GLN A 55 1.46 3.83 -10.26
CA GLN A 55 1.24 4.50 -11.54
C GLN A 55 2.50 5.24 -12.01
N LYS A 56 3.18 5.98 -11.12
CA LYS A 56 4.45 6.65 -11.45
C LYS A 56 5.53 5.67 -11.90
N ASN A 57 5.57 4.48 -11.29
CA ASN A 57 6.52 3.43 -11.67
C ASN A 57 6.19 2.80 -13.04
N VAL A 58 4.90 2.67 -13.38
CA VAL A 58 4.45 2.27 -14.72
C VAL A 58 4.82 3.33 -15.76
N ASP A 59 4.52 4.59 -15.50
CA ASP A 59 4.77 5.70 -16.44
C ASP A 59 6.27 5.90 -16.71
N SER A 60 7.12 5.59 -15.72
CA SER A 60 8.58 5.74 -15.83
C SER A 60 9.29 4.48 -16.34
N SER A 61 8.64 3.31 -16.34
CA SER A 61 9.26 2.05 -16.75
C SER A 61 9.11 1.82 -18.25
N THR A 62 10.23 1.55 -18.93
CA THR A 62 10.24 1.01 -20.30
C THR A 62 10.06 -0.50 -20.34
N ASP A 63 10.08 -1.13 -19.18
CA ASP A 63 9.98 -2.57 -19.01
C ASP A 63 8.51 -3.02 -18.93
N ARG A 64 8.05 -3.68 -19.98
CA ARG A 64 6.64 -4.10 -20.12
C ARG A 64 6.22 -5.16 -19.11
N TRP A 65 7.12 -6.03 -18.62
CA TRP A 65 6.73 -7.04 -17.63
C TRP A 65 6.56 -6.39 -16.25
N LYS A 66 7.40 -5.42 -15.91
CA LYS A 66 7.24 -4.62 -14.69
C LYS A 66 5.95 -3.80 -14.70
N CYS A 67 5.63 -3.16 -15.83
CA CYS A 67 4.39 -2.41 -15.95
C CYS A 67 3.16 -3.30 -15.68
N LYS A 68 3.10 -4.49 -16.29
CA LYS A 68 2.00 -5.44 -16.04
C LYS A 68 1.90 -5.89 -14.59
N ALA A 69 3.04 -6.12 -13.93
CA ALA A 69 3.05 -6.50 -12.52
C ALA A 69 2.51 -5.36 -11.63
N PHE A 70 2.91 -4.12 -11.90
CA PHE A 70 2.38 -2.95 -11.19
C PHE A 70 0.91 -2.68 -11.50
N GLU A 71 0.45 -2.90 -12.72
CA GLU A 71 -0.97 -2.81 -13.07
C GLU A 71 -1.83 -3.81 -12.28
N ALA A 72 -1.37 -5.06 -12.17
CA ALA A 72 -2.04 -6.07 -11.33
C ALA A 72 -2.05 -5.66 -9.85
N ALA A 73 -0.90 -5.20 -9.32
CA ALA A 73 -0.81 -4.72 -7.94
C ALA A 73 -1.75 -3.52 -7.68
N MET A 74 -1.90 -2.60 -8.64
CA MET A 74 -2.85 -1.49 -8.54
C MET A 74 -4.30 -1.97 -8.45
N GLU A 75 -4.68 -3.02 -9.18
CA GLU A 75 -6.03 -3.59 -9.09
C GLU A 75 -6.29 -4.19 -7.70
N GLU A 76 -5.31 -4.91 -7.14
CA GLU A 76 -5.39 -5.46 -5.79
C GLU A 76 -5.52 -4.35 -4.74
N VAL A 77 -4.70 -3.29 -4.83
CA VAL A 77 -4.77 -2.13 -3.92
C VAL A 77 -6.12 -1.41 -4.05
N ARG A 78 -6.67 -1.27 -5.27
CA ARG A 78 -7.99 -0.64 -5.48
C ARG A 78 -9.12 -1.49 -4.90
N SER A 79 -9.07 -2.81 -5.10
CA SER A 79 -10.03 -3.75 -4.50
C SER A 79 -9.99 -3.69 -2.98
N PHE A 80 -8.79 -3.63 -2.40
CA PHE A 80 -8.58 -3.43 -0.97
C PHE A 80 -9.15 -2.09 -0.48
N ALA A 81 -8.82 -0.98 -1.15
CA ALA A 81 -9.31 0.35 -0.78
C ALA A 81 -10.85 0.44 -0.81
N SER A 82 -11.50 -0.23 -1.77
CA SER A 82 -12.96 -0.29 -1.85
C SER A 82 -13.61 -1.08 -0.71
N LYS A 83 -12.89 -2.03 -0.09
CA LYS A 83 -13.37 -2.80 1.07
C LYS A 83 -13.18 -2.06 2.40
N CYS A 84 -12.28 -1.07 2.42
CA CYS A 84 -11.99 -0.24 3.59
C CYS A 84 -12.77 1.09 3.62
N SER A 85 -13.62 1.34 2.62
CA SER A 85 -14.44 2.55 2.52
C SER A 85 -15.74 2.47 3.34
#